data_AF-A0AAD5FV18-F1
#
_entry.id   AF-A0AAD5FV18-F1
#
_cell.length_a   1.000
_cell.length_b   1.000
_cell.length_c   1.000
_cell.angle_alpha   90.00
_cell.angle_beta   90.00
_cell.angle_gamma   90.00
#
_symmetry.space_group_name_H-M   'P 1'
#
loop_
_entity.id
_entity.type
_entity.pdbx_description
1 polymer ?
#
loop_
_entity_poly.entity_id
_entity_poly.type
_entity_poly.pdbx_seq_one_letter_code
_entity_poly.pdbx_strand_id
1 'polypeptide(L)'
;NLLFFLFLETVSVLASRVVVEGCPLGQFPCGNMSVCLPQVLQCNGHRDCKNGADEEHCDDLPFHCCYYSFTIQPEPVIMCLMICFLALQQYPVSCDCTKTEVECVGVNLRVVPHLSSNVTWLSLKSNDLRELPDDVFSKYIDLQRLFLQNNSIHTVSSHAFSGLFRLRKLFLSQNFITSLGPDVFSDLHKLQWLVLDQNPLRSISHDIFTGLKSLIFLSMVNTSLVELSELSLCKYMPLLSWLDFAENQINVLNSSTFLACSELTVLSLRDNKIKTLPENTFQSLQALAELDLSCNRIADLPNSIFENLKSLLKLNISHNPLLRIHAGHFDHLVQLESLGLEDIEIPAIQTKMFLPMGKLTYIYFKDFQYCSYVPHVRKCKPNTDGISSFEDLLANVILRVSVWVMAFITCFGNLFVIGMRSCIRAENNLHAVCIKVLCCADCLMGVYLFFLGVFDVKFRGEYNRNALLWMESQECRTIGFLAMLSSEVSVLLLTYLTLEKFLVIMFPFSHLRPGKLQTGVVLVSIWLLGLLIAGIPLLSDDLFGNYYGRNGVCFPLHSDRLEKPTAKGYSTGIFLGDSFCLFV
;
A
#
# COMPACT_ATOMS: atom_id res chain seq x y z
N ASN A 1 20.55 10.32 27.47
CA ASN A 1 20.45 10.57 26.01
C ASN A 1 20.43 9.31 25.17
N LEU A 2 21.49 8.48 25.14
CA LEU A 2 21.49 7.23 24.36
C LEU A 2 20.34 6.28 24.74
N LEU A 3 19.97 6.21 26.02
CA LEU A 3 18.85 5.39 26.48
C LEU A 3 17.49 5.86 25.98
N PHE A 4 17.28 7.16 25.78
CA PHE A 4 16.02 7.71 25.27
C PHE A 4 15.91 7.55 23.75
N PHE A 5 17.03 7.71 23.03
CA PHE A 5 17.11 7.41 21.59
C PHE A 5 16.98 5.92 21.29
N LEU A 6 17.65 5.06 22.07
CA LEU A 6 17.43 3.61 22.02
C LEU A 6 16.01 3.25 22.45
N PHE A 7 15.39 3.97 23.39
CA PHE A 7 14.00 3.76 23.76
C PHE A 7 13.03 4.22 22.66
N LEU A 8 13.29 5.31 21.96
CA LEU A 8 12.50 5.77 20.81
C LEU A 8 12.64 4.84 19.60
N GLU A 9 13.85 4.36 19.30
CA GLU A 9 14.08 3.36 18.25
C GLU A 9 13.48 1.99 18.63
N THR A 10 13.66 1.54 19.88
CA THR A 10 13.05 0.28 20.33
C THR A 10 11.54 0.38 20.47
N VAL A 11 10.96 1.51 20.86
CA VAL A 11 9.51 1.73 20.87
C VAL A 11 8.96 1.93 19.46
N SER A 12 9.69 2.55 18.54
CA SER A 12 9.34 2.60 17.10
C SER A 12 9.30 1.19 16.48
N VAL A 13 10.26 0.35 16.83
CA VAL A 13 10.34 -1.06 16.40
C VAL A 13 9.36 -1.98 17.16
N LEU A 14 8.96 -1.65 18.40
CA LEU A 14 7.93 -2.38 19.17
C LEU A 14 6.49 -1.87 18.96
N ALA A 15 6.29 -0.67 18.42
CA ALA A 15 4.97 -0.08 18.15
C ALA A 15 4.39 -0.51 16.80
N SER A 16 5.08 -1.37 16.05
CA SER A 16 4.52 -2.05 14.88
C SER A 16 3.76 -3.31 15.31
N ARG A 17 2.76 -3.17 16.20
CA ARG A 17 1.76 -4.22 16.40
C ARG A 17 0.35 -3.66 16.59
N VAL A 18 -0.38 -3.80 15.48
CA VAL A 18 -1.80 -4.14 15.38
C VAL A 18 -2.74 -3.20 16.14
N VAL A 19 -2.99 -2.04 15.54
CA VAL A 19 -4.27 -1.36 15.70
C VAL A 19 -5.20 -1.91 14.62
N VAL A 20 -6.34 -2.44 15.07
CA VAL A 20 -7.35 -3.18 14.31
C VAL A 20 -7.64 -2.50 12.97
N GLU A 21 -7.15 -3.16 11.92
CA GLU A 21 -7.19 -2.77 10.53
C GLU A 21 -8.60 -2.97 9.96
N GLY A 22 -9.11 -1.97 9.25
CA GLY A 22 -9.95 -2.26 8.11
C GLY A 22 -9.04 -2.71 6.97
N CYS A 23 -9.34 -3.85 6.36
CA CYS A 23 -8.51 -4.42 5.30
C CYS A 23 -8.35 -3.49 4.09
N PRO A 24 -7.20 -3.55 3.38
CA PRO A 24 -7.00 -2.79 2.14
C PRO A 24 -8.01 -3.20 1.06
N LEU A 25 -8.22 -2.32 0.07
CA LEU A 25 -9.19 -2.53 -1.02
C LEU A 25 -8.91 -3.83 -1.77
N GLY A 26 -9.94 -4.67 -1.94
CA GLY A 26 -9.82 -6.01 -2.52
C GLY A 26 -9.45 -7.11 -1.53
N GLN A 27 -9.40 -6.83 -0.22
CA GLN A 27 -9.23 -7.81 0.84
C GLN A 27 -10.35 -7.69 1.88
N PHE A 28 -10.76 -8.81 2.49
CA PHE A 28 -11.76 -8.86 3.55
C PHE A 28 -11.13 -9.33 4.87
N PRO A 29 -11.65 -8.87 6.02
CA PRO A 29 -11.17 -9.30 7.33
C PRO A 29 -11.71 -10.69 7.69
N CYS A 30 -10.87 -11.53 8.28
CA CYS A 30 -11.26 -12.80 8.88
C CYS A 30 -12.09 -12.62 10.17
N GLY A 31 -13.27 -12.01 10.07
CA GLY A 31 -14.11 -11.66 11.21
C GLY A 31 -13.44 -10.64 12.13
N ASN A 32 -13.29 -10.95 13.42
CA ASN A 32 -12.70 -10.05 14.42
C ASN A 32 -11.17 -10.23 14.58
N MET A 33 -10.52 -10.87 13.62
CA MET A 33 -9.07 -11.07 13.58
C MET A 33 -8.36 -9.98 12.77
N SER A 34 -7.11 -9.67 13.11
CA SER A 34 -6.25 -8.74 12.36
C SER A 34 -5.62 -9.36 11.11
N VAL A 35 -6.28 -10.35 10.50
CA VAL A 35 -5.78 -11.05 9.30
C VAL A 35 -6.72 -10.69 8.15
N CYS A 36 -6.15 -10.08 7.12
CA CYS A 36 -6.81 -9.70 5.89
C CYS A 36 -6.46 -10.69 4.78
N LEU A 37 -7.47 -11.17 4.07
CA LEU A 37 -7.32 -12.05 2.92
C LEU A 37 -7.87 -11.39 1.67
N PRO A 38 -7.26 -11.59 0.49
CA PRO A 38 -7.86 -11.21 -0.79
C PRO A 38 -9.32 -11.64 -0.91
N GLN A 39 -10.19 -10.78 -1.44
CA GLN A 39 -11.62 -11.05 -1.64
C GLN A 39 -11.88 -12.28 -2.52
N VAL A 40 -10.93 -12.64 -3.37
CA VAL A 40 -10.97 -13.89 -4.17
C VAL A 40 -10.90 -15.16 -3.32
N LEU A 41 -10.46 -15.05 -2.06
CA LEU A 41 -10.43 -16.15 -1.09
C LEU A 41 -11.69 -16.23 -0.23
N GLN A 42 -12.66 -15.34 -0.41
CA GLN A 42 -13.93 -15.39 0.32
C GLN A 42 -14.90 -16.34 -0.40
N CYS A 43 -15.51 -17.28 0.33
CA CYS A 43 -16.36 -18.34 -0.24
C CYS A 43 -15.66 -19.13 -1.37
N ASN A 44 -14.37 -19.47 -1.21
CA ASN A 44 -13.59 -20.23 -2.18
C ASN A 44 -13.59 -21.75 -1.91
N GLY A 45 -14.25 -22.19 -0.83
CA GLY A 45 -14.36 -23.58 -0.39
C GLY A 45 -13.14 -24.08 0.41
N HIS A 46 -12.22 -23.20 0.80
CA HIS A 46 -11.05 -23.50 1.61
C HIS A 46 -11.04 -22.58 2.85
N ARG A 47 -10.73 -23.12 4.04
CA ARG A 47 -10.66 -22.31 5.27
C ARG A 47 -9.30 -21.65 5.35
N ASP A 48 -9.17 -20.50 4.70
CA ASP A 48 -8.00 -19.64 4.72
C ASP A 48 -7.98 -18.76 5.99
N CYS A 49 -9.14 -18.40 6.52
CA CYS A 49 -9.25 -17.83 7.86
C CYS A 49 -9.18 -18.91 8.95
N LYS A 50 -8.39 -18.67 10.01
CA LYS A 50 -8.28 -19.60 11.16
C LYS A 50 -9.61 -19.88 11.87
N ASN A 51 -10.54 -18.92 11.82
CA ASN A 51 -11.89 -19.04 12.38
C ASN A 51 -12.94 -19.47 11.35
N GLY A 52 -12.59 -19.66 10.06
CA GLY A 52 -13.53 -20.01 9.00
C GLY A 52 -14.50 -18.90 8.62
N ALA A 53 -14.23 -17.66 9.04
CA ALA A 53 -15.11 -16.50 8.78
C ALA A 53 -15.20 -16.13 7.29
N ASP A 54 -14.25 -16.60 6.49
CA ASP A 54 -14.23 -16.53 5.03
C ASP A 54 -15.34 -17.32 4.34
N GLU A 55 -15.93 -18.29 5.04
CA GLU A 55 -16.92 -19.23 4.50
C GLU A 55 -18.28 -19.16 5.24
N GLU A 56 -18.49 -18.16 6.11
CA GLU A 56 -19.77 -17.94 6.83
C GLU A 56 -20.68 -16.90 6.13
N HIS A 57 -22.01 -17.11 6.15
CA HIS A 57 -23.05 -16.19 5.64
C HIS A 57 -22.94 -15.83 4.14
N CYS A 58 -22.58 -16.82 3.34
CA CYS A 58 -22.45 -16.71 1.90
C CYS A 58 -23.80 -16.64 1.10
N ASP A 59 -24.94 -16.49 1.78
CA ASP A 59 -26.27 -16.39 1.17
C ASP A 59 -26.68 -14.92 0.96
N ASP A 60 -27.09 -14.54 -0.25
CA ASP A 60 -27.71 -13.25 -0.66
C ASP A 60 -26.87 -12.11 -1.31
N LEU A 61 -25.73 -12.41 -1.95
CA LEU A 61 -25.11 -11.49 -2.93
C LEU A 61 -24.91 -12.18 -4.29
N PRO A 62 -24.93 -11.46 -5.43
CA PRO A 62 -24.85 -12.06 -6.77
C PRO A 62 -23.40 -12.45 -7.11
N PHE A 63 -22.78 -13.24 -6.25
CA PHE A 63 -21.50 -13.90 -6.40
C PHE A 63 -21.54 -15.12 -5.47
N HIS A 64 -21.87 -16.29 -6.01
CA HIS A 64 -21.77 -17.50 -5.22
C HIS A 64 -21.47 -18.76 -6.06
N CYS A 65 -20.31 -19.36 -5.78
CA CYS A 65 -19.95 -20.73 -6.12
C CYS A 65 -19.48 -21.44 -4.83
N CYS A 66 -20.34 -22.36 -4.37
CA CYS A 66 -20.09 -23.63 -3.69
C CYS A 66 -19.19 -23.71 -2.44
N TYR A 67 -19.78 -24.00 -1.27
CA TYR A 67 -19.66 -25.31 -0.58
C TYR A 67 -20.57 -25.42 0.67
N TYR A 68 -21.42 -26.44 0.76
CA TYR A 68 -21.85 -27.05 2.03
C TYR A 68 -21.82 -28.57 1.81
N SER A 69 -20.72 -29.23 2.18
CA SER A 69 -20.42 -29.81 3.50
C SER A 69 -21.16 -31.11 3.79
N PHE A 70 -20.38 -32.19 3.92
CA PHE A 70 -20.72 -33.37 4.70
C PHE A 70 -20.65 -33.02 6.20
N THR A 71 -21.72 -33.27 6.96
CA THR A 71 -21.69 -34.06 8.21
C THR A 71 -23.11 -34.31 8.76
N ILE A 72 -23.47 -35.61 8.75
CA ILE A 72 -24.28 -36.35 9.75
C ILE A 72 -25.80 -36.08 9.81
N GLN A 73 -26.58 -36.86 9.05
CA GLN A 73 -27.36 -38.02 9.55
C GLN A 73 -27.67 -38.99 8.38
N PRO A 74 -27.80 -40.31 8.62
CA PRO A 74 -27.83 -41.31 7.55
C PRO A 74 -29.28 -41.60 7.12
N GLU A 75 -29.65 -41.17 5.92
CA GLU A 75 -30.76 -41.76 5.15
C GLU A 75 -30.39 -41.79 3.65
N PRO A 76 -30.91 -42.76 2.88
CA PRO A 76 -30.05 -43.63 2.09
C PRO A 76 -29.62 -43.04 0.74
N VAL A 77 -28.37 -43.32 0.38
CA VAL A 77 -27.66 -43.11 -0.90
C VAL A 77 -28.44 -43.62 -2.14
N ILE A 78 -29.55 -44.33 -1.93
CA ILE A 78 -30.38 -44.95 -2.97
C ILE A 78 -31.25 -43.91 -3.71
N MET A 79 -31.59 -42.76 -3.10
CA MET A 79 -32.48 -41.77 -3.76
C MET A 79 -31.75 -40.84 -4.75
N CYS A 80 -30.46 -40.56 -4.55
CA CYS A 80 -29.68 -39.69 -5.46
C CYS A 80 -29.38 -40.38 -6.81
N LEU A 81 -29.07 -41.69 -6.77
CA LEU A 81 -28.88 -42.53 -7.95
C LEU A 81 -30.12 -42.58 -8.87
N MET A 82 -31.33 -42.50 -8.33
CA MET A 82 -32.57 -42.55 -9.11
C MET A 82 -32.86 -41.25 -9.88
N ILE A 83 -32.50 -40.08 -9.35
CA ILE A 83 -32.80 -38.78 -9.98
C ILE A 83 -31.81 -38.48 -11.12
N CYS A 84 -30.53 -38.83 -10.95
CA CYS A 84 -29.56 -38.65 -12.04
C CYS A 84 -29.78 -39.69 -13.16
N PHE A 85 -30.18 -40.93 -12.87
CA PHE A 85 -30.55 -41.92 -13.92
C PHE A 85 -31.79 -41.50 -14.76
N LEU A 86 -32.72 -40.73 -14.18
CA LEU A 86 -33.91 -40.23 -14.87
C LEU A 86 -33.65 -38.97 -15.72
N ALA A 87 -32.60 -38.20 -15.39
CA ALA A 87 -32.25 -36.96 -16.10
C ALA A 87 -31.07 -37.13 -17.06
N LEU A 88 -30.08 -37.96 -16.75
CA LEU A 88 -28.86 -38.17 -17.54
C LEU A 88 -28.65 -39.67 -17.80
N GLN A 89 -28.62 -40.07 -19.08
CA GLN A 89 -28.42 -41.48 -19.45
C GLN A 89 -26.98 -41.98 -19.27
N GLN A 90 -25.98 -41.09 -19.16
CA GLN A 90 -24.55 -41.46 -19.08
C GLN A 90 -23.72 -40.38 -18.36
N TYR A 91 -23.07 -40.74 -17.25
CA TYR A 91 -22.05 -39.94 -16.55
C TYR A 91 -21.05 -40.84 -15.79
N PRO A 92 -19.79 -40.41 -15.53
CA PRO A 92 -18.81 -41.20 -14.80
C PRO A 92 -19.20 -41.36 -13.33
N VAL A 93 -19.04 -42.58 -12.77
CA VAL A 93 -19.33 -42.90 -11.35
C VAL A 93 -18.48 -42.06 -10.39
N SER A 94 -17.33 -41.59 -10.86
CA SER A 94 -16.39 -40.77 -10.10
C SER A 94 -16.75 -39.28 -10.08
N CYS A 95 -17.86 -38.88 -10.71
CA CYS A 95 -18.38 -37.52 -10.70
C CYS A 95 -19.70 -37.46 -9.94
N ASP A 96 -19.96 -36.34 -9.28
CA ASP A 96 -21.24 -36.06 -8.67
C ASP A 96 -22.22 -35.46 -9.70
N CYS A 97 -23.49 -35.78 -9.55
CA CYS A 97 -24.53 -35.37 -10.47
C CYS A 97 -25.79 -34.97 -9.71
N THR A 98 -26.24 -33.74 -9.95
CA THR A 98 -27.51 -33.24 -9.41
C THR A 98 -28.38 -32.70 -10.57
N LYS A 99 -29.47 -33.41 -10.88
CA LYS A 99 -30.37 -33.10 -12.02
C LYS A 99 -29.64 -33.06 -13.37
N THR A 100 -29.26 -31.88 -13.87
CA THR A 100 -28.56 -31.63 -15.15
C THR A 100 -27.19 -30.97 -14.93
N GLU A 101 -26.73 -30.93 -13.68
CA GLU A 101 -25.46 -30.36 -13.26
C GLU A 101 -24.49 -31.49 -12.92
N VAL A 102 -23.29 -31.46 -13.50
CA VAL A 102 -22.28 -32.49 -13.34
C VAL A 102 -21.01 -31.88 -12.79
N GLU A 103 -20.54 -32.43 -11.67
CA GLU A 103 -19.34 -32.00 -10.97
C GLU A 103 -18.29 -33.12 -10.90
N CYS A 104 -17.17 -32.92 -11.58
CA CYS A 104 -16.03 -33.82 -11.59
C CYS A 104 -14.78 -33.09 -11.07
N VAL A 105 -14.64 -32.92 -9.76
CA VAL A 105 -13.54 -32.14 -9.16
C VAL A 105 -12.53 -33.07 -8.48
N GLY A 106 -11.24 -32.94 -8.80
CA GLY A 106 -10.18 -33.72 -8.12
C GLY A 106 -10.14 -35.20 -8.50
N VAL A 107 -10.62 -35.55 -9.69
CA VAL A 107 -10.83 -36.95 -10.12
C VAL A 107 -9.69 -37.45 -11.03
N ASN A 108 -8.64 -36.63 -11.23
CA ASN A 108 -7.49 -36.92 -12.08
C ASN A 108 -7.85 -37.24 -13.54
N LEU A 109 -8.89 -36.56 -14.07
CA LEU A 109 -9.30 -36.72 -15.46
C LEU A 109 -8.25 -36.13 -16.41
N ARG A 110 -7.85 -36.90 -17.44
CA ARG A 110 -6.92 -36.43 -18.49
C ARG A 110 -7.62 -35.97 -19.77
N VAL A 111 -8.87 -36.39 -19.95
CA VAL A 111 -9.72 -36.08 -21.10
C VAL A 111 -11.11 -35.75 -20.59
N VAL A 112 -11.84 -34.90 -21.31
CA VAL A 112 -13.24 -34.59 -21.04
C VAL A 112 -14.08 -35.88 -21.09
N PRO A 113 -14.84 -36.21 -20.03
CA PRO A 113 -15.64 -37.43 -20.01
C PRO A 113 -16.83 -37.36 -20.99
N HIS A 114 -17.29 -38.52 -21.47
CA HIS A 114 -18.52 -38.62 -22.24
C HIS A 114 -19.74 -38.49 -21.32
N LEU A 115 -20.50 -37.41 -21.48
CA LEU A 115 -21.71 -37.09 -20.71
C LEU A 115 -22.95 -37.05 -21.63
N SER A 116 -24.14 -37.00 -21.03
CA SER A 116 -25.39 -36.77 -21.78
C SER A 116 -25.45 -35.34 -22.35
N SER A 117 -26.20 -35.15 -23.44
CA SER A 117 -26.25 -33.87 -24.18
C SER A 117 -27.03 -32.75 -23.47
N ASN A 118 -27.83 -33.09 -22.46
CA ASN A 118 -28.72 -32.17 -21.74
C ASN A 118 -28.07 -31.53 -20.50
N VAL A 119 -26.75 -31.65 -20.34
CA VAL A 119 -26.01 -31.02 -19.24
C VAL A 119 -26.05 -29.50 -19.39
N THR A 120 -26.49 -28.81 -18.33
CA THR A 120 -26.57 -27.35 -18.28
C THR A 120 -25.39 -26.72 -17.54
N TRP A 121 -24.75 -27.47 -16.66
CA TRP A 121 -23.63 -27.04 -15.84
C TRP A 121 -22.59 -28.16 -15.78
N LEU A 122 -21.34 -27.84 -16.13
CA LEU A 122 -20.25 -28.79 -16.15
C LEU A 122 -19.03 -28.22 -15.44
N SER A 123 -18.59 -28.90 -14.38
CA SER A 123 -17.33 -28.61 -13.70
C SER A 123 -16.34 -29.74 -13.82
N LEU A 124 -15.18 -29.43 -14.38
CA LEU A 124 -14.01 -30.29 -14.48
C LEU A 124 -12.80 -29.65 -13.78
N LYS A 125 -13.03 -28.86 -12.72
CA LYS A 125 -11.97 -28.16 -11.97
C LYS A 125 -11.00 -29.15 -11.31
N SER A 126 -9.73 -28.76 -11.16
CA SER A 126 -8.73 -29.54 -10.43
C SER A 126 -8.56 -30.96 -10.98
N ASN A 127 -8.35 -31.07 -12.29
CA ASN A 127 -8.00 -32.31 -12.97
C ASN A 127 -6.70 -32.13 -13.77
N ASP A 128 -6.32 -33.14 -14.56
CA ASP A 128 -5.10 -33.17 -15.36
C ASP A 128 -5.38 -33.02 -16.87
N LEU A 129 -6.39 -32.23 -17.25
CA LEU A 129 -6.71 -31.98 -18.65
C LEU A 129 -5.55 -31.22 -19.31
N ARG A 130 -5.02 -31.74 -20.43
CA ARG A 130 -3.84 -31.17 -21.12
C ARG A 130 -4.16 -30.39 -22.37
N GLU A 131 -5.21 -30.78 -23.07
CA GLU A 131 -5.60 -30.21 -24.35
C GLU A 131 -7.12 -30.22 -24.51
N LEU A 132 -7.66 -29.24 -25.24
CA LEU A 132 -9.05 -29.20 -25.66
C LEU A 132 -9.10 -29.36 -27.20
N PRO A 133 -9.40 -30.57 -27.70
CA PRO A 133 -9.48 -30.83 -29.13
C PRO A 133 -10.75 -30.22 -29.75
N ASP A 134 -10.82 -30.22 -31.07
CA ASP A 134 -11.97 -29.73 -31.82
C ASP A 134 -13.27 -30.45 -31.43
N ASP A 135 -14.36 -29.68 -31.36
CA ASP A 135 -15.73 -30.17 -31.14
C ASP A 135 -15.93 -31.00 -29.85
N VAL A 136 -15.01 -30.92 -28.87
CA VAL A 136 -15.06 -31.72 -27.64
C VAL A 136 -16.32 -31.47 -26.82
N PHE A 137 -16.87 -30.25 -26.88
CA PHE A 137 -18.11 -29.87 -26.20
C PHE A 137 -19.34 -29.75 -27.12
N SER A 138 -19.20 -30.07 -28.42
CA SER A 138 -20.27 -29.87 -29.43
C SER A 138 -21.58 -30.59 -29.13
N LYS A 139 -21.53 -31.69 -28.36
CA LYS A 139 -22.70 -32.46 -27.94
C LYS A 139 -23.54 -31.77 -26.84
N TYR A 140 -22.97 -30.80 -26.12
CA TYR A 140 -23.59 -30.18 -24.94
C TYR A 140 -24.27 -28.84 -25.30
N ILE A 141 -25.27 -28.90 -26.18
CA ILE A 141 -25.92 -27.72 -26.79
C ILE A 141 -26.65 -26.85 -25.74
N ASP A 142 -27.09 -27.46 -24.64
CA ASP A 142 -27.79 -26.80 -23.54
C ASP A 142 -26.87 -26.26 -22.43
N LEU A 143 -25.55 -26.42 -22.58
CA LEU A 143 -24.59 -26.02 -21.57
C LEU A 143 -24.58 -24.49 -21.38
N GLN A 144 -24.72 -24.06 -20.13
CA GLN A 144 -24.75 -22.65 -19.74
C GLN A 144 -23.52 -22.23 -18.95
N ARG A 145 -22.90 -23.13 -18.18
CA ARG A 145 -21.72 -22.83 -17.37
C ARG A 145 -20.69 -23.94 -17.51
N LEU A 146 -19.45 -23.56 -17.80
CA LEU A 146 -18.32 -24.47 -17.96
C LEU A 146 -17.14 -24.02 -17.10
N PHE A 147 -16.69 -24.91 -16.23
CA PHE A 147 -15.61 -24.69 -15.28
C PHE A 147 -14.45 -25.63 -15.61
N LEU A 148 -13.32 -25.07 -16.03
CA LEU A 148 -12.10 -25.78 -16.43
C LEU A 148 -10.87 -25.28 -15.64
N GLN A 149 -11.08 -24.64 -14.50
CA GLN A 149 -9.98 -24.04 -13.74
C GLN A 149 -9.04 -25.09 -13.13
N ASN A 150 -7.80 -24.67 -12.87
CA ASN A 150 -6.80 -25.49 -12.19
C ASN A 150 -6.62 -26.85 -12.90
N ASN A 151 -6.32 -26.78 -14.19
CA ASN A 151 -5.98 -27.93 -15.01
C ASN A 151 -4.59 -27.71 -15.64
N SER A 152 -4.12 -28.65 -16.45
CA SER A 152 -2.84 -28.55 -17.17
C SER A 152 -3.01 -28.17 -18.64
N ILE A 153 -4.03 -27.36 -18.99
CA ILE A 153 -4.39 -27.13 -20.40
C ILE A 153 -3.33 -26.23 -21.05
N HIS A 154 -2.64 -26.75 -22.05
CA HIS A 154 -1.64 -26.01 -22.84
C HIS A 154 -2.19 -25.53 -24.19
N THR A 155 -3.07 -26.32 -24.80
CA THR A 155 -3.54 -26.10 -26.17
C THR A 155 -5.06 -26.14 -26.21
N VAL A 156 -5.65 -25.08 -26.77
CA VAL A 156 -7.09 -24.97 -27.04
C VAL A 156 -7.25 -24.82 -28.54
N SER A 157 -7.93 -25.79 -29.17
CA SER A 157 -8.16 -25.74 -30.61
C SER A 157 -9.17 -24.66 -31.01
N SER A 158 -9.11 -24.17 -32.25
CA SER A 158 -10.02 -23.12 -32.77
C SER A 158 -11.50 -23.51 -32.74
N HIS A 159 -11.83 -24.81 -32.77
CA HIS A 159 -13.21 -25.28 -32.69
C HIS A 159 -13.52 -26.02 -31.37
N ALA A 160 -12.71 -25.83 -30.33
CA ALA A 160 -12.91 -26.52 -29.06
C ALA A 160 -14.28 -26.22 -28.41
N PHE A 161 -14.78 -24.98 -28.54
CA PHE A 161 -16.06 -24.52 -27.97
C PHE A 161 -17.19 -24.41 -29.01
N SER A 162 -17.00 -25.00 -30.18
CA SER A 162 -18.00 -25.08 -31.25
C SER A 162 -19.31 -25.71 -30.76
N GLY A 163 -20.44 -25.13 -31.15
CA GLY A 163 -21.78 -25.64 -30.79
C GLY A 163 -22.34 -25.16 -29.44
N LEU A 164 -21.57 -24.42 -28.63
CA LEU A 164 -21.98 -23.95 -27.29
C LEU A 164 -22.78 -22.63 -27.32
N PHE A 165 -23.84 -22.56 -28.12
CA PHE A 165 -24.61 -21.33 -28.37
C PHE A 165 -25.35 -20.75 -27.15
N ARG A 166 -25.50 -21.54 -26.07
CA ARG A 166 -26.21 -21.16 -24.83
C ARG A 166 -25.28 -20.87 -23.66
N LEU A 167 -23.97 -21.00 -23.85
CA LEU A 167 -22.99 -20.79 -22.80
C LEU A 167 -23.00 -19.34 -22.33
N ARG A 168 -23.05 -19.14 -21.01
CA ARG A 168 -23.08 -17.83 -20.35
C ARG A 168 -21.81 -17.55 -19.56
N LYS A 169 -21.22 -18.58 -18.94
CA LYS A 169 -20.01 -18.44 -18.12
C LYS A 169 -18.96 -19.48 -18.50
N LEU A 170 -17.75 -19.02 -18.78
CA LEU A 170 -16.60 -19.86 -19.11
C LEU A 170 -15.42 -19.46 -18.23
N PHE A 171 -14.92 -20.43 -17.47
CA PHE A 171 -13.77 -20.26 -16.60
C PHE A 171 -12.63 -21.18 -17.03
N LEU A 172 -11.49 -20.58 -17.40
CA LEU A 172 -10.28 -21.24 -17.89
C LEU A 172 -9.05 -20.85 -17.05
N SER A 173 -9.25 -20.25 -15.88
CA SER A 173 -8.14 -19.74 -15.06
C SER A 173 -7.25 -20.84 -14.48
N GLN A 174 -6.01 -20.50 -14.13
CA GLN A 174 -5.02 -21.45 -13.60
C GLN A 174 -4.80 -22.63 -14.54
N ASN A 175 -4.42 -22.32 -15.78
CA ASN A 175 -3.99 -23.29 -16.78
C ASN A 175 -2.65 -22.83 -17.38
N PHE A 176 -2.17 -23.52 -18.40
CA PHE A 176 -0.91 -23.21 -19.06
C PHE A 176 -1.12 -22.79 -20.53
N ILE A 177 -2.23 -22.12 -20.82
CA ILE A 177 -2.60 -21.71 -22.17
C ILE A 177 -1.63 -20.62 -22.63
N THR A 178 -0.87 -20.90 -23.70
CA THR A 178 0.14 -19.98 -24.23
C THR A 178 -0.38 -19.07 -25.33
N SER A 179 -1.42 -19.48 -26.05
CA SER A 179 -2.07 -18.67 -27.07
C SER A 179 -3.48 -19.20 -27.34
N LEU A 180 -4.35 -18.31 -27.83
CA LEU A 180 -5.68 -18.65 -28.32
C LEU A 180 -5.74 -18.32 -29.81
N GLY A 181 -6.24 -19.26 -30.61
CA GLY A 181 -6.44 -19.05 -32.05
C GLY A 181 -7.55 -18.02 -32.35
N PRO A 182 -7.62 -17.51 -33.58
CA PRO A 182 -8.79 -16.76 -34.03
C PRO A 182 -10.04 -17.66 -33.97
N ASP A 183 -11.19 -17.03 -33.77
CA ASP A 183 -12.53 -17.67 -33.80
C ASP A 183 -12.80 -18.76 -32.75
N VAL A 184 -11.90 -18.97 -31.76
CA VAL A 184 -12.09 -19.91 -30.64
C VAL A 184 -13.42 -19.69 -29.91
N PHE A 185 -13.89 -18.44 -29.86
CA PHE A 185 -15.14 -18.05 -29.20
C PHE A 185 -16.26 -17.67 -30.16
N SER A 186 -16.14 -17.99 -31.45
CA SER A 186 -17.05 -17.55 -32.51
C SER A 186 -18.52 -17.86 -32.23
N ASP A 187 -18.83 -19.09 -31.79
CA ASP A 187 -20.20 -19.54 -31.51
C ASP A 187 -20.76 -19.08 -30.14
N LEU A 188 -19.94 -18.47 -29.27
CA LEU A 188 -20.28 -18.14 -27.89
C LEU A 188 -21.07 -16.82 -27.75
N HIS A 189 -22.10 -16.65 -28.56
CA HIS A 189 -22.85 -15.39 -28.69
C HIS A 189 -23.56 -14.93 -27.41
N LYS A 190 -23.89 -15.86 -26.50
CA LYS A 190 -24.55 -15.59 -25.20
C LYS A 190 -23.59 -15.54 -24.02
N LEU A 191 -22.29 -15.65 -24.26
CA LEU A 191 -21.30 -15.62 -23.19
C LEU A 191 -21.29 -14.24 -22.55
N GLN A 192 -21.44 -14.22 -21.22
CA GLN A 192 -21.47 -13.01 -20.41
C GLN A 192 -20.18 -12.87 -19.58
N TRP A 193 -19.59 -14.00 -19.17
CA TRP A 193 -18.41 -14.04 -18.30
C TRP A 193 -17.34 -14.92 -18.91
N LEU A 194 -16.16 -14.35 -19.11
CA LEU A 194 -14.96 -15.05 -19.57
C LEU A 194 -13.80 -14.74 -18.62
N VAL A 195 -13.27 -15.78 -17.99
CA VAL A 195 -12.16 -15.68 -17.04
C VAL A 195 -10.99 -16.53 -17.52
N LEU A 196 -9.87 -15.86 -17.79
CA LEU A 196 -8.64 -16.45 -18.35
C LEU A 196 -7.43 -16.23 -17.43
N ASP A 197 -7.66 -15.84 -16.18
CA ASP A 197 -6.61 -15.46 -15.23
C ASP A 197 -5.54 -16.55 -15.04
N GLN A 198 -4.30 -16.14 -14.76
CA GLN A 198 -3.18 -17.05 -14.50
C GLN A 198 -2.96 -18.05 -15.64
N ASN A 199 -2.88 -17.54 -16.88
CA ASN A 199 -2.48 -18.28 -18.09
C ASN A 199 -1.37 -17.52 -18.84
N PRO A 200 -0.27 -18.16 -19.27
CA PRO A 200 0.87 -17.48 -19.89
C PRO A 200 0.65 -17.07 -21.37
N LEU A 201 -0.41 -16.30 -21.66
CA LEU A 201 -0.86 -15.95 -23.02
C LEU A 201 0.13 -15.06 -23.81
N ARG A 202 0.95 -14.25 -23.14
CA ARG A 202 1.95 -13.29 -23.72
C ARG A 202 1.39 -12.18 -24.62
N SER A 203 0.48 -12.47 -25.54
CA SER A 203 -0.18 -11.51 -26.44
C SER A 203 -1.60 -11.93 -26.79
N ILE A 204 -2.43 -10.95 -27.14
CA ILE A 204 -3.81 -11.16 -27.62
C ILE A 204 -4.03 -10.41 -28.93
N SER A 205 -4.61 -11.09 -29.92
CA SER A 205 -5.15 -10.45 -31.11
C SER A 205 -6.63 -10.13 -30.93
N HIS A 206 -7.09 -9.03 -31.53
CA HIS A 206 -8.49 -8.60 -31.46
C HIS A 206 -9.49 -9.63 -32.02
N ASP A 207 -9.08 -10.46 -32.99
CA ASP A 207 -9.94 -11.45 -33.65
C ASP A 207 -10.29 -12.66 -32.76
N ILE A 208 -9.61 -12.85 -31.62
CA ILE A 208 -9.92 -13.91 -30.66
C ILE A 208 -11.32 -13.71 -30.06
N PHE A 209 -11.74 -12.46 -29.87
CA PHE A 209 -13.03 -12.11 -29.26
C PHE A 209 -14.19 -12.07 -30.25
N THR A 210 -13.96 -12.49 -31.50
CA THR A 210 -15.02 -12.60 -32.51
C THR A 210 -16.13 -13.51 -31.99
N GLY A 211 -17.38 -13.04 -32.09
CA GLY A 211 -18.57 -13.79 -31.66
C GLY A 211 -19.10 -13.41 -30.28
N LEU A 212 -18.31 -12.75 -29.42
CA LEU A 212 -18.64 -12.41 -28.01
C LEU A 212 -19.57 -11.19 -27.84
N LYS A 213 -20.71 -11.21 -28.52
CA LYS A 213 -21.66 -10.09 -28.58
C LYS A 213 -22.33 -9.73 -27.24
N SER A 214 -22.41 -10.68 -26.31
CA SER A 214 -23.09 -10.52 -25.01
C SER A 214 -22.14 -10.43 -23.81
N LEU A 215 -20.83 -10.29 -24.05
CA LEU A 215 -19.85 -10.33 -22.97
C LEU A 215 -19.94 -9.08 -22.11
N ILE A 216 -20.01 -9.28 -20.79
CA ILE A 216 -20.13 -8.22 -19.78
C ILE A 216 -18.85 -8.15 -18.95
N PHE A 217 -18.28 -9.30 -18.61
CA PHE A 217 -17.12 -9.43 -17.73
C PHE A 217 -15.99 -10.20 -18.45
N LEU A 218 -14.82 -9.56 -18.54
CA LEU A 218 -13.61 -10.15 -19.07
C LEU A 218 -12.46 -9.95 -18.08
N SER A 219 -11.86 -11.05 -17.64
CA SER A 219 -10.71 -11.03 -16.74
C SER A 219 -9.56 -11.83 -17.34
N MET A 220 -8.39 -11.19 -17.41
CA MET A 220 -7.12 -11.74 -17.88
C MET A 220 -6.00 -11.32 -16.93
N VAL A 221 -6.21 -11.52 -15.63
CA VAL A 221 -5.26 -11.14 -14.57
C VAL A 221 -4.06 -12.08 -14.58
N ASN A 222 -2.85 -11.53 -14.47
CA ASN A 222 -1.62 -12.31 -14.40
C ASN A 222 -1.46 -13.28 -15.59
N THR A 223 -1.64 -12.76 -16.81
CA THR A 223 -1.51 -13.53 -18.05
C THR A 223 -0.22 -13.25 -18.83
N SER A 224 0.69 -12.49 -18.21
CA SER A 224 1.98 -12.06 -18.80
C SER A 224 1.84 -11.27 -20.10
N LEU A 225 0.71 -10.57 -20.31
CA LEU A 225 0.47 -9.78 -21.52
C LEU A 225 1.45 -8.61 -21.61
N VAL A 226 2.15 -8.48 -22.73
CA VAL A 226 3.12 -7.39 -22.96
C VAL A 226 2.50 -6.24 -23.74
N GLU A 227 1.66 -6.55 -24.73
CA GLU A 227 1.06 -5.58 -25.64
C GLU A 227 -0.42 -5.92 -25.84
N LEU A 228 -1.24 -4.87 -25.91
CA LEU A 228 -2.64 -4.95 -26.33
C LEU A 228 -2.74 -4.67 -27.83
N SER A 229 -3.80 -5.16 -28.47
CA SER A 229 -4.01 -4.96 -29.90
C SER A 229 -4.03 -3.46 -30.27
N GLU A 230 -3.43 -3.12 -31.41
CA GLU A 230 -3.43 -1.76 -31.98
C GLU A 230 -4.83 -1.31 -32.43
N LEU A 231 -5.72 -2.27 -32.70
CA LEU A 231 -7.12 -2.06 -33.03
C LEU A 231 -7.97 -2.09 -31.75
N SER A 232 -9.16 -1.50 -31.81
CA SER A 232 -10.01 -1.39 -30.62
C SER A 232 -10.47 -2.76 -30.12
N LEU A 233 -10.16 -3.07 -28.85
CA LEU A 233 -10.43 -4.35 -28.19
C LEU A 233 -11.93 -4.68 -28.16
N CYS A 234 -12.78 -3.67 -27.90
CA CYS A 234 -14.21 -3.86 -27.71
C CYS A 234 -15.02 -3.91 -29.03
N LYS A 235 -14.37 -3.89 -30.20
CA LYS A 235 -15.06 -3.95 -31.50
C LYS A 235 -16.01 -5.16 -31.61
N TYR A 236 -15.63 -6.30 -31.05
CA TYR A 236 -16.43 -7.53 -31.05
C TYR A 236 -17.19 -7.78 -29.74
N MET A 237 -17.04 -6.90 -28.75
CA MET A 237 -17.63 -7.00 -27.41
C MET A 237 -18.30 -5.67 -27.01
N PRO A 238 -19.41 -5.27 -27.66
CA PRO A 238 -20.00 -3.94 -27.48
C PRO A 238 -20.66 -3.73 -26.11
N LEU A 239 -21.00 -4.80 -25.39
CA LEU A 239 -21.68 -4.76 -24.08
C LEU A 239 -20.71 -4.93 -22.89
N LEU A 240 -19.39 -4.87 -23.14
CA LEU A 240 -18.39 -5.11 -22.12
C LEU A 240 -18.43 -3.98 -21.08
N SER A 241 -18.66 -4.36 -19.82
CA SER A 241 -18.79 -3.45 -18.68
C SER A 241 -17.60 -3.55 -17.72
N TRP A 242 -17.03 -4.74 -17.54
CA TRP A 242 -15.88 -4.98 -16.68
C TRP A 242 -14.72 -5.58 -17.45
N LEU A 243 -13.57 -4.91 -17.39
CA LEU A 243 -12.32 -5.36 -18.01
C LEU A 243 -11.18 -5.32 -17.00
N ASP A 244 -10.63 -6.49 -16.70
CA ASP A 244 -9.51 -6.64 -15.78
C ASP A 244 -8.27 -7.19 -16.48
N PHE A 245 -7.23 -6.36 -16.50
CA PHE A 245 -5.90 -6.66 -17.01
C PHE A 245 -4.82 -6.48 -15.93
N ALA A 246 -5.18 -6.61 -14.64
CA ALA A 246 -4.22 -6.49 -13.55
C ALA A 246 -3.07 -7.51 -13.64
N GLU A 247 -1.93 -7.18 -13.01
CA GLU A 247 -0.76 -8.06 -12.86
C GLU A 247 -0.16 -8.55 -14.19
N ASN A 248 -0.28 -7.75 -15.26
CA ASN A 248 0.30 -8.06 -16.55
C ASN A 248 1.63 -7.32 -16.77
N GLN A 249 2.15 -7.37 -17.99
CA GLN A 249 3.43 -6.76 -18.38
C GLN A 249 3.23 -5.64 -19.40
N ILE A 250 2.03 -5.04 -19.45
CA ILE A 250 1.63 -4.07 -20.47
C ILE A 250 2.48 -2.82 -20.34
N ASN A 251 3.20 -2.45 -21.39
CA ASN A 251 4.15 -1.33 -21.37
C ASN A 251 3.65 -0.08 -22.13
N VAL A 252 2.83 -0.28 -23.17
CA VAL A 252 2.33 0.75 -24.09
C VAL A 252 0.82 0.61 -24.24
N LEU A 253 0.12 1.74 -24.12
CA LEU A 253 -1.28 1.87 -24.47
C LEU A 253 -1.43 2.84 -25.64
N ASN A 254 -2.22 2.46 -26.63
CA ASN A 254 -2.52 3.31 -27.79
C ASN A 254 -3.85 4.03 -27.57
N SER A 255 -4.01 5.20 -28.20
CA SER A 255 -5.27 5.96 -28.14
C SER A 255 -6.47 5.20 -28.75
N SER A 256 -6.21 4.23 -29.62
CA SER A 256 -7.21 3.39 -30.27
C SER A 256 -7.66 2.18 -29.44
N THR A 257 -6.91 1.78 -28.41
CA THR A 257 -7.13 0.52 -27.68
C THR A 257 -8.56 0.42 -27.11
N PHE A 258 -9.06 1.51 -26.51
CA PHE A 258 -10.38 1.56 -25.86
C PHE A 258 -11.45 2.35 -26.62
N LEU A 259 -11.20 2.72 -27.89
CA LEU A 259 -12.08 3.63 -28.65
C LEU A 259 -13.53 3.11 -28.81
N ALA A 260 -13.74 1.79 -28.92
CA ALA A 260 -15.06 1.17 -29.06
C ALA A 260 -15.68 0.69 -27.73
N CYS A 261 -15.07 0.99 -26.58
CA CYS A 261 -15.49 0.48 -25.26
C CYS A 261 -16.45 1.46 -24.54
N SER A 262 -17.56 1.88 -25.18
CA SER A 262 -18.43 2.94 -24.65
C SER A 262 -19.19 2.58 -23.37
N GLU A 263 -19.51 1.28 -23.19
CA GLU A 263 -20.29 0.77 -22.05
C GLU A 263 -19.41 0.34 -20.86
N LEU A 264 -18.09 0.54 -20.95
CA LEU A 264 -17.17 0.08 -19.92
C LEU A 264 -17.33 0.89 -18.64
N THR A 265 -17.61 0.21 -17.53
CA THR A 265 -17.81 0.80 -16.21
C THR A 265 -16.61 0.59 -15.29
N VAL A 266 -15.88 -0.52 -15.45
CA VAL A 266 -14.71 -0.84 -14.62
C VAL A 266 -13.54 -1.23 -15.51
N LEU A 267 -12.41 -0.52 -15.34
CA LEU A 267 -11.15 -0.80 -16.00
C LEU A 267 -10.03 -0.91 -14.97
N SER A 268 -9.46 -2.11 -14.88
CA SER A 268 -8.30 -2.38 -14.04
C SER A 268 -7.08 -2.66 -14.91
N LEU A 269 -6.06 -1.82 -14.76
CA LEU A 269 -4.73 -1.93 -15.38
C LEU A 269 -3.65 -1.91 -14.30
N ARG A 270 -4.01 -2.29 -13.07
CA ARG A 270 -3.12 -2.32 -11.91
C ARG A 270 -1.93 -3.24 -12.13
N ASP A 271 -0.78 -2.90 -11.53
CA ASP A 271 0.43 -3.73 -11.54
C ASP A 271 0.85 -4.15 -12.96
N ASN A 272 1.03 -3.15 -13.81
CA ASN A 272 1.53 -3.28 -15.16
C ASN A 272 2.84 -2.48 -15.32
N LYS A 273 3.33 -2.33 -16.55
CA LYS A 273 4.57 -1.60 -16.86
C LYS A 273 4.33 -0.33 -17.67
N ILE A 274 3.13 0.25 -17.59
CA ILE A 274 2.72 1.39 -18.41
C ILE A 274 3.56 2.61 -18.05
N LYS A 275 4.23 3.21 -19.05
CA LYS A 275 5.11 4.37 -18.85
C LYS A 275 4.46 5.71 -19.22
N THR A 276 3.68 5.69 -20.29
CA THR A 276 3.11 6.90 -20.90
C THR A 276 1.66 6.63 -21.26
N LEU A 277 0.80 7.61 -21.00
CA LEU A 277 -0.60 7.60 -21.42
C LEU A 277 -0.79 8.66 -22.51
N PRO A 278 -1.17 8.30 -23.75
CA PRO A 278 -1.59 9.27 -24.75
C PRO A 278 -2.83 10.06 -24.31
N GLU A 279 -2.95 11.34 -24.69
CA GLU A 279 -4.03 12.27 -24.26
C GLU A 279 -5.44 11.70 -24.41
N ASN A 280 -5.71 10.97 -25.50
CA ASN A 280 -7.05 10.49 -25.85
C ASN A 280 -7.32 9.03 -25.46
N THR A 281 -6.48 8.42 -24.62
CA THR A 281 -6.57 6.97 -24.29
C THR A 281 -7.94 6.58 -23.71
N PHE A 282 -8.53 7.45 -22.87
CA PHE A 282 -9.79 7.18 -22.19
C PHE A 282 -10.96 8.02 -22.72
N GLN A 283 -10.81 8.66 -23.89
CA GLN A 283 -11.79 9.62 -24.42
C GLN A 283 -13.20 9.03 -24.60
N SER A 284 -13.30 7.75 -24.94
CA SER A 284 -14.58 7.08 -25.24
C SER A 284 -15.26 6.46 -24.02
N LEU A 285 -14.59 6.44 -22.86
CA LEU A 285 -15.04 5.73 -21.66
C LEU A 285 -15.98 6.58 -20.78
N GLN A 286 -17.08 7.07 -21.35
CA GLN A 286 -17.98 8.01 -20.66
C GLN A 286 -18.79 7.37 -19.52
N ALA A 287 -19.01 6.06 -19.59
CA ALA A 287 -19.70 5.26 -18.57
C ALA A 287 -18.77 4.76 -17.46
N LEU A 288 -17.46 5.07 -17.52
CA LEU A 288 -16.48 4.54 -16.59
C LEU A 288 -16.72 5.07 -15.19
N ALA A 289 -16.92 4.14 -14.25
CA ALA A 289 -17.12 4.39 -12.83
C ALA A 289 -15.84 4.12 -12.03
N GLU A 290 -15.05 3.12 -12.42
CA GLU A 290 -13.82 2.75 -11.70
C GLU A 290 -12.63 2.61 -12.66
N LEU A 291 -11.54 3.31 -12.36
CA LEU A 291 -10.28 3.24 -13.09
C LEU A 291 -9.11 3.00 -12.11
N ASP A 292 -8.45 1.86 -12.26
CA ASP A 292 -7.24 1.53 -11.51
C ASP A 292 -6.01 1.47 -12.44
N LEU A 293 -5.09 2.42 -12.23
CA LEU A 293 -3.79 2.52 -12.88
C LEU A 293 -2.64 2.40 -11.87
N SER A 294 -2.93 1.92 -10.66
CA SER A 294 -1.93 1.81 -9.59
C SER A 294 -0.81 0.81 -9.90
N CYS A 295 0.33 0.98 -9.23
CA CYS A 295 1.52 0.12 -9.40
C CYS A 295 1.99 0.05 -10.86
N ASN A 296 1.98 1.18 -11.58
CA ASN A 296 2.53 1.27 -12.94
C ASN A 296 3.85 2.07 -12.92
N ARG A 297 4.32 2.51 -14.09
CA ARG A 297 5.55 3.30 -14.26
C ARG A 297 5.27 4.66 -14.90
N ILE A 298 4.09 5.20 -14.64
CA ILE A 298 3.62 6.45 -15.25
C ILE A 298 4.41 7.61 -14.65
N ALA A 299 5.14 8.35 -15.50
CA ALA A 299 5.98 9.47 -15.08
C ALA A 299 5.26 10.82 -15.14
N ASP A 300 4.38 11.00 -16.12
CA ASP A 300 3.62 12.23 -16.34
C ASP A 300 2.20 11.88 -16.81
N LEU A 301 1.23 12.73 -16.43
CA LEU A 301 -0.16 12.66 -16.88
C LEU A 301 -0.45 13.81 -17.86
N PRO A 302 -1.04 13.54 -19.03
CA PRO A 302 -1.50 14.60 -19.92
C PRO A 302 -2.68 15.38 -19.33
N ASN A 303 -2.80 16.66 -19.67
CA ASN A 303 -3.78 17.57 -19.05
C ASN A 303 -5.24 17.11 -19.23
N SER A 304 -5.58 16.54 -20.40
CA SER A 304 -6.95 16.16 -20.77
C SER A 304 -7.27 14.68 -20.57
N ILE A 305 -6.39 13.90 -19.93
CA ILE A 305 -6.52 12.44 -19.85
C ILE A 305 -7.82 11.97 -19.15
N PHE A 306 -8.33 12.76 -18.21
CA PHE A 306 -9.54 12.46 -17.43
C PHE A 306 -10.74 13.35 -17.79
N GLU A 307 -10.62 14.22 -18.79
CA GLU A 307 -11.63 15.26 -19.11
C GLU A 307 -13.01 14.67 -19.44
N ASN A 308 -13.04 13.50 -20.09
CA ASN A 308 -14.28 12.85 -20.54
C ASN A 308 -14.87 11.86 -19.51
N LEU A 309 -14.20 11.59 -18.39
CA LEU A 309 -14.59 10.60 -17.39
C LEU A 309 -15.57 11.19 -16.35
N LYS A 310 -16.70 11.71 -16.83
CA LYS A 310 -17.68 12.44 -15.98
C LYS A 310 -18.41 11.57 -14.97
N SER A 311 -18.48 10.27 -15.23
CA SER A 311 -19.17 9.27 -14.40
C SER A 311 -18.23 8.58 -13.39
N LEU A 312 -16.96 8.98 -13.34
CA LEU A 312 -15.95 8.31 -12.54
C LEU A 312 -16.20 8.50 -11.04
N LEU A 313 -16.32 7.39 -10.32
CA LEU A 313 -16.52 7.32 -8.88
C LEU A 313 -15.21 6.97 -8.16
N LYS A 314 -14.38 6.11 -8.74
CA LYS A 314 -13.11 5.69 -8.15
C LYS A 314 -11.96 5.84 -9.13
N LEU A 315 -10.92 6.54 -8.71
CA LEU A 315 -9.68 6.68 -9.45
C LEU A 315 -8.52 6.28 -8.55
N ASN A 316 -7.71 5.33 -9.01
CA ASN A 316 -6.48 4.97 -8.33
C ASN A 316 -5.29 5.12 -9.29
N ILE A 317 -4.36 6.02 -8.93
CA ILE A 317 -3.09 6.21 -9.66
C ILE A 317 -1.88 5.98 -8.76
N SER A 318 -2.08 5.40 -7.57
CA SER A 318 -1.04 5.21 -6.56
C SER A 318 0.17 4.39 -7.05
N HIS A 319 1.29 4.51 -6.35
CA HIS A 319 2.53 3.79 -6.65
C HIS A 319 3.00 3.97 -8.10
N ASN A 320 2.86 5.19 -8.63
CA ASN A 320 3.45 5.61 -9.90
C ASN A 320 4.52 6.68 -9.64
N PRO A 321 5.64 6.67 -10.39
CA PRO A 321 6.71 7.66 -10.26
C PRO A 321 6.35 9.03 -10.88
N LEU A 322 5.18 9.56 -10.54
CA LEU A 322 4.68 10.84 -11.05
C LEU A 322 5.52 12.00 -10.51
N LEU A 323 6.02 12.84 -11.40
CA LEU A 323 6.83 14.02 -11.02
C LEU A 323 5.97 15.16 -10.47
N ARG A 324 4.75 15.32 -11.00
CA ARG A 324 3.84 16.41 -10.62
C ARG A 324 2.39 16.07 -10.97
N ILE A 325 1.47 16.60 -10.17
CA ILE A 325 0.04 16.60 -10.45
C ILE A 325 -0.43 18.06 -10.49
N HIS A 326 -1.04 18.46 -11.61
CA HIS A 326 -1.65 19.77 -11.77
C HIS A 326 -3.09 19.77 -11.26
N ALA A 327 -3.54 20.91 -10.71
CA ALA A 327 -4.92 21.08 -10.25
C ALA A 327 -5.96 20.73 -11.33
N GLY A 328 -5.68 21.13 -12.58
CA GLY A 328 -6.59 20.94 -13.71
C GLY A 328 -6.90 19.48 -14.07
N HIS A 329 -6.09 18.52 -13.60
CA HIS A 329 -6.32 17.10 -13.91
C HIS A 329 -7.62 16.56 -13.29
N PHE A 330 -8.11 17.16 -12.19
CA PHE A 330 -9.27 16.66 -11.45
C PHE A 330 -10.52 17.54 -11.62
N ASP A 331 -10.43 18.67 -12.32
CA ASP A 331 -11.52 19.66 -12.44
C ASP A 331 -12.83 19.05 -12.97
N HIS A 332 -12.73 18.04 -13.83
CA HIS A 332 -13.87 17.40 -14.48
C HIS A 332 -14.45 16.21 -13.71
N LEU A 333 -13.79 15.76 -12.63
CA LEU A 333 -14.14 14.55 -11.87
C LEU A 333 -15.13 14.86 -10.73
N VAL A 334 -16.27 15.47 -11.07
CA VAL A 334 -17.24 16.00 -10.07
C VAL A 334 -17.93 14.88 -9.27
N GLN A 335 -18.06 13.68 -9.83
CA GLN A 335 -18.70 12.52 -9.18
C GLN A 335 -17.75 11.66 -8.36
N LEU A 336 -16.47 12.01 -8.28
CA LEU A 336 -15.46 11.15 -7.66
C LEU A 336 -15.72 11.00 -6.16
N GLU A 337 -15.77 9.75 -5.70
CA GLU A 337 -15.98 9.36 -4.30
C GLU A 337 -14.70 8.87 -3.64
N SER A 338 -13.80 8.23 -4.40
CA SER A 338 -12.53 7.67 -3.92
C SER A 338 -11.36 8.05 -4.82
N LEU A 339 -10.29 8.60 -4.23
CA LEU A 339 -9.07 8.98 -4.94
C LEU A 339 -7.82 8.38 -4.28
N GLY A 340 -7.09 7.53 -5.01
CA GLY A 340 -5.84 6.92 -4.59
C GLY A 340 -4.60 7.64 -5.13
N LEU A 341 -3.82 8.23 -4.23
CA LEU A 341 -2.57 8.96 -4.50
C LEU A 341 -1.42 8.49 -3.58
N GLU A 342 -1.49 7.24 -3.09
CA GLU A 342 -0.43 6.67 -2.24
C GLU A 342 0.89 6.61 -3.01
N ASP A 343 2.01 6.83 -2.31
CA ASP A 343 3.36 6.90 -2.88
C ASP A 343 3.58 7.93 -4.01
N ILE A 344 2.67 8.90 -4.18
CA ILE A 344 2.87 10.04 -5.08
C ILE A 344 3.22 11.28 -4.28
N GLU A 345 4.26 11.99 -4.74
CA GLU A 345 4.69 13.25 -4.14
C GLU A 345 4.07 14.45 -4.86
N ILE A 346 3.52 15.40 -4.09
CA ILE A 346 2.82 16.57 -4.62
C ILE A 346 3.50 17.83 -4.07
N PRO A 347 4.57 18.33 -4.72
CA PRO A 347 5.44 19.38 -4.15
C PRO A 347 4.76 20.75 -3.94
N ALA A 348 3.63 21.00 -4.60
CA ALA A 348 2.86 22.24 -4.47
C ALA A 348 1.36 21.94 -4.30
N ILE A 349 1.02 21.06 -3.37
CA ILE A 349 -0.37 20.70 -3.07
C ILE A 349 -1.15 21.94 -2.61
N GLN A 350 -2.36 22.13 -3.16
CA GLN A 350 -3.23 23.25 -2.82
C GLN A 350 -4.66 22.73 -2.60
N THR A 351 -5.38 23.35 -1.66
CA THR A 351 -6.79 23.02 -1.38
C THR A 351 -7.68 23.12 -2.62
N LYS A 352 -7.35 24.05 -3.54
CA LYS A 352 -8.05 24.24 -4.82
C LYS A 352 -7.99 23.05 -5.78
N MET A 353 -7.02 22.15 -5.62
CA MET A 353 -6.91 20.95 -6.44
C MET A 353 -8.05 19.95 -6.18
N PHE A 354 -8.61 19.97 -4.97
CA PHE A 354 -9.62 19.01 -4.52
C PHE A 354 -11.02 19.64 -4.38
N LEU A 355 -11.11 20.98 -4.45
CA LEU A 355 -12.38 21.73 -4.39
C LEU A 355 -13.44 21.29 -5.43
N PRO A 356 -13.08 20.95 -6.68
CA PRO A 356 -14.08 20.50 -7.67
C PRO A 356 -14.79 19.19 -7.30
N MET A 357 -14.15 18.32 -6.51
CA MET A 357 -14.63 16.98 -6.19
C MET A 357 -15.50 16.99 -4.91
N GLY A 358 -16.64 17.67 -4.96
CA GLY A 358 -17.51 17.85 -3.78
C GLY A 358 -18.09 16.56 -3.18
N LYS A 359 -18.07 15.44 -3.91
CA LYS A 359 -18.54 14.12 -3.45
C LYS A 359 -17.44 13.22 -2.89
N LEU A 360 -16.21 13.70 -2.81
CA LEU A 360 -15.07 12.89 -2.39
C LEU A 360 -15.22 12.49 -0.91
N THR A 361 -15.23 11.19 -0.64
CA THR A 361 -15.40 10.62 0.71
C THR A 361 -14.15 9.91 1.21
N TYR A 362 -13.36 9.33 0.30
CA TYR A 362 -12.12 8.62 0.59
C TYR A 362 -10.96 9.21 -0.21
N ILE A 363 -9.87 9.54 0.46
CA ILE A 363 -8.61 9.91 -0.20
C ILE A 363 -7.43 9.20 0.46
N TYR A 364 -6.50 8.74 -0.36
CA TYR A 364 -5.30 8.06 0.10
C TYR A 364 -4.09 8.84 -0.40
N PHE A 365 -3.24 9.29 0.50
CA PHE A 365 -2.03 10.06 0.21
C PHE A 365 -0.78 9.29 0.62
N LYS A 366 0.38 9.76 0.16
CA LYS A 366 1.68 9.32 0.67
C LYS A 366 1.91 9.77 2.12
N ASP A 367 1.73 11.05 2.37
CA ASP A 367 2.02 11.68 3.67
C ASP A 367 0.73 12.09 4.40
N PHE A 368 0.70 11.87 5.72
CA PHE A 368 -0.46 12.23 6.55
C PHE A 368 -0.77 13.74 6.52
N GLN A 369 0.25 14.57 6.32
CA GLN A 369 0.13 16.04 6.31
C GLN A 369 -0.73 16.54 5.14
N TYR A 370 -0.80 15.78 4.04
CA TYR A 370 -1.62 16.15 2.88
C TYR A 370 -3.11 16.15 3.19
N CYS A 371 -3.54 15.40 4.21
CA CYS A 371 -4.93 15.40 4.67
C CYS A 371 -5.41 16.78 5.15
N SER A 372 -4.51 17.65 5.61
CA SER A 372 -4.86 19.03 6.01
C SER A 372 -5.40 19.88 4.85
N TYR A 373 -5.02 19.57 3.61
CA TYR A 373 -5.46 20.29 2.40
C TYR A 373 -6.83 19.86 1.90
N VAL A 374 -7.43 18.82 2.51
CA VAL A 374 -8.71 18.27 2.07
C VAL A 374 -9.68 18.10 3.25
N PRO A 375 -10.06 19.19 3.94
CA PRO A 375 -10.86 19.13 5.16
C PRO A 375 -12.32 18.68 4.93
N HIS A 376 -12.80 18.70 3.69
CA HIS A 376 -14.16 18.28 3.33
C HIS A 376 -14.28 16.75 3.20
N VAL A 377 -13.16 16.02 3.07
CA VAL A 377 -13.17 14.56 2.91
C VAL A 377 -13.33 13.88 4.26
N ARG A 378 -14.22 12.90 4.33
CA ARG A 378 -14.58 12.19 5.56
C ARG A 378 -13.47 11.25 6.05
N LYS A 379 -12.76 10.59 5.14
CA LYS A 379 -11.71 9.60 5.46
C LYS A 379 -10.47 9.86 4.60
N CYS A 380 -9.37 10.21 5.26
CA CYS A 380 -8.07 10.42 4.64
C CYS A 380 -7.04 9.46 5.26
N LYS A 381 -6.23 8.78 4.44
CA LYS A 381 -5.12 7.91 4.87
C LYS A 381 -3.79 8.42 4.31
N PRO A 382 -2.64 8.21 5.00
CA PRO A 382 -2.48 7.54 6.30
C PRO A 382 -2.92 8.43 7.47
N ASN A 383 -3.40 7.79 8.55
CA ASN A 383 -3.90 8.50 9.74
C ASN A 383 -2.79 8.85 10.73
N THR A 384 -1.59 8.30 10.55
CA THR A 384 -0.45 8.38 11.47
C THR A 384 0.87 8.28 10.71
N ASP A 385 1.92 8.95 11.19
CA ASP A 385 3.32 8.77 10.75
C ASP A 385 4.11 7.82 11.68
N GLY A 386 3.42 7.17 12.64
CA GLY A 386 4.01 6.30 13.66
C GLY A 386 4.30 6.99 14.99
N ILE A 387 4.31 8.33 15.02
CA ILE A 387 4.54 9.14 16.24
C ILE A 387 3.34 10.03 16.52
N SER A 388 2.90 10.75 15.50
CA SER A 388 1.74 11.64 15.42
C SER A 388 0.55 10.91 14.80
N SER A 389 -0.65 11.37 15.13
CA SER A 389 -1.92 10.92 14.55
C SER A 389 -2.73 12.09 14.04
N PHE A 390 -3.82 11.82 13.33
CA PHE A 390 -4.75 12.84 12.87
C PHE A 390 -5.30 13.72 14.01
N GLU A 391 -5.58 13.12 15.17
CA GLU A 391 -6.21 13.81 16.30
C GLU A 391 -5.18 14.37 17.29
N ASP A 392 -4.07 13.68 17.50
CA ASP A 392 -3.10 13.99 18.55
C ASP A 392 -1.66 14.07 18.02
N LEU A 393 -0.89 15.03 18.54
CA LEU A 393 0.53 15.22 18.25
C LEU A 393 1.38 14.00 18.60
N LEU A 394 1.11 13.36 19.75
CA LEU A 394 1.67 12.08 20.14
C LEU A 394 0.56 11.04 20.16
N ALA A 395 0.45 10.21 19.12
CA ALA A 395 -0.62 9.24 18.96
C ALA A 395 -0.73 8.28 20.15
N ASN A 396 0.41 7.73 20.60
CA ASN A 396 0.45 6.67 21.59
C ASN A 396 0.44 7.19 23.03
N VAL A 397 -0.44 6.65 23.87
CA VAL A 397 -0.53 6.98 25.31
C VAL A 397 0.79 6.68 26.05
N ILE A 398 1.48 5.60 25.68
CA ILE A 398 2.78 5.24 26.26
C ILE A 398 3.81 6.34 25.97
N LEU A 399 3.81 6.87 24.75
CA LEU A 399 4.73 7.93 24.35
C LEU A 399 4.44 9.21 25.12
N ARG A 400 3.17 9.59 25.30
CA ARG A 400 2.77 10.76 26.11
C ARG A 400 3.25 10.68 27.54
N VAL A 401 3.01 9.54 28.21
CA VAL A 401 3.46 9.34 29.59
C VAL A 401 4.99 9.37 29.66
N SER A 402 5.67 8.71 28.71
CA SER A 402 7.12 8.66 28.66
C SER A 402 7.75 10.05 28.48
N VAL A 403 7.18 10.91 27.63
CA VAL A 403 7.70 12.28 27.41
C VAL A 403 7.67 13.09 28.72
N TRP A 404 6.56 13.07 29.46
CA TRP A 404 6.46 13.77 30.74
C TRP A 404 7.42 13.21 31.79
N VAL A 405 7.48 11.88 31.92
CA VAL A 405 8.39 11.21 32.87
C VAL A 405 9.85 11.57 32.56
N MET A 406 10.25 11.50 31.30
CA MET A 406 11.61 11.81 30.89
C MET A 406 11.93 13.30 31.02
N ALA A 407 11.00 14.20 30.73
CA ALA A 407 11.18 15.65 30.95
C ALA A 407 11.48 15.95 32.43
N PHE A 408 10.69 15.38 33.35
CA PHE A 408 10.92 15.60 34.78
C PHE A 408 12.20 14.94 35.29
N ILE A 409 12.47 13.68 34.91
CA ILE A 409 13.69 12.98 35.32
C ILE A 409 14.94 13.72 34.83
N THR A 410 14.94 14.19 33.58
CA THR A 410 16.11 14.88 33.01
C THR A 410 16.30 16.27 33.62
N CYS A 411 15.23 17.07 33.81
CA CYS A 411 15.36 18.37 34.45
C CYS A 411 15.76 18.25 35.93
N PHE A 412 15.02 17.48 36.74
CA PHE A 412 15.29 17.38 38.17
C PHE A 412 16.56 16.57 38.47
N GLY A 413 16.80 15.48 37.74
CA GLY A 413 17.99 14.64 37.92
C GLY A 413 19.28 15.43 37.65
N ASN A 414 19.34 16.16 36.54
CA ASN A 414 20.52 16.98 36.23
C ASN A 414 20.67 18.17 37.18
N LEU A 415 19.58 18.83 37.57
CA LEU A 415 19.65 19.92 38.55
C LEU A 415 20.14 19.43 39.92
N PHE A 416 19.67 18.25 40.35
CA PHE A 416 20.13 17.60 41.56
C PHE A 416 21.63 17.29 41.52
N VAL A 417 22.13 16.73 40.40
CA VAL A 417 23.56 16.45 40.22
C VAL A 417 24.39 17.74 40.27
N ILE A 418 23.93 18.82 39.62
CA ILE A 418 24.59 20.14 39.66
C ILE A 418 24.65 20.68 41.10
N GLY A 419 23.54 20.59 41.84
CA GLY A 419 23.46 21.01 43.24
C GLY A 419 24.37 20.20 44.14
N MET A 420 24.26 18.87 44.11
CA MET A 420 25.07 17.94 44.89
C MET A 420 26.58 18.15 44.64
N ARG A 421 26.98 18.25 43.36
CA ARG A 421 28.39 18.50 42.96
C ARG A 421 28.85 19.92 43.24
N SER A 422 27.95 20.84 43.58
CA SER A 422 28.31 22.20 44.02
C SER A 422 28.48 22.30 45.53
N CYS A 423 27.78 21.46 46.31
CA CYS A 423 27.90 21.41 47.76
C CYS A 423 29.07 20.53 48.25
N ILE A 424 29.34 19.41 47.57
CA ILE A 424 30.41 18.50 47.97
C ILE A 424 31.76 19.03 47.49
N ARG A 425 32.72 19.17 48.41
CA ARG A 425 34.10 19.57 48.11
C ARG A 425 34.75 18.51 47.21
N ALA A 426 34.88 18.82 45.93
CA ALA A 426 35.42 17.89 44.94
C ALA A 426 36.95 17.79 45.07
N GLU A 427 37.47 16.56 45.05
CA GLU A 427 38.90 16.28 45.03
C GLU A 427 39.55 16.79 43.72
N ASN A 428 38.82 16.66 42.60
CA ASN A 428 39.18 17.23 41.30
C ASN A 428 38.13 18.25 40.84
N ASN A 429 38.41 19.53 41.07
CA ASN A 429 37.54 20.63 40.66
C ASN A 429 37.28 20.67 39.14
N LEU A 430 38.24 20.20 38.33
CA LEU A 430 38.14 20.23 36.88
C LEU A 430 37.09 19.25 36.33
N HIS A 431 37.19 17.97 36.69
CA HIS A 431 36.18 16.97 36.33
C HIS A 431 34.79 17.33 36.87
N ALA A 432 34.72 17.94 38.06
CA ALA A 432 33.45 18.41 38.62
C ALA A 432 32.82 19.53 37.77
N VAL A 433 33.63 20.42 37.17
CA VAL A 433 33.14 21.45 36.23
C VAL A 433 32.64 20.81 34.93
N CYS A 434 33.38 19.87 34.33
CA CYS A 434 32.94 19.20 33.10
C CYS A 434 31.60 18.47 33.28
N ILE A 435 31.40 17.78 34.41
CA ILE A 435 30.12 17.12 34.73
C ILE A 435 28.99 18.14 34.87
N LYS A 436 29.24 19.30 35.50
CA LYS A 436 28.21 20.37 35.59
C LYS A 436 27.81 20.88 34.22
N VAL A 437 28.78 21.09 33.32
CA VAL A 437 28.51 21.55 31.95
C VAL A 437 27.73 20.51 31.14
N LEU A 438 28.04 19.21 31.30
CA LEU A 438 27.27 18.12 30.70
C LEU A 438 25.81 18.11 31.20
N CYS A 439 25.60 18.24 32.52
CA CYS A 439 24.26 18.34 33.09
C CYS A 439 23.49 19.58 32.60
N CYS A 440 24.17 20.71 32.34
CA CYS A 440 23.53 21.89 31.74
C CYS A 440 23.04 21.60 30.31
N ALA A 441 23.85 20.92 29.50
CA ALA A 441 23.44 20.52 28.15
C ALA A 441 22.25 19.54 28.19
N ASP A 442 22.28 18.53 29.06
CA ASP A 442 21.18 17.56 29.21
C ASP A 442 19.89 18.18 29.76
N CYS A 443 19.98 19.25 30.55
CA CYS A 443 18.80 19.99 31.02
C CYS A 443 18.04 20.64 29.85
N LEU A 444 18.73 21.07 28.79
CA LEU A 444 18.08 21.63 27.59
C LEU A 444 17.19 20.60 26.87
N MET A 445 17.60 19.32 26.82
CA MET A 445 16.75 18.24 26.30
C MET A 445 15.48 18.06 27.15
N GLY A 446 15.60 18.19 28.48
CA GLY A 446 14.44 18.14 29.37
C GLY A 446 13.46 19.29 29.14
N VAL A 447 13.98 20.50 28.92
CA VAL A 447 13.17 21.68 28.55
C VAL A 447 12.45 21.46 27.22
N TYR A 448 13.13 20.90 26.21
CA TYR A 448 12.53 20.52 24.94
C TYR A 448 11.37 19.54 25.13
N LEU A 449 11.58 18.43 25.86
CA LEU A 449 10.53 17.42 26.10
C LEU A 449 9.34 18.00 26.89
N PHE A 450 9.60 18.91 27.83
CA PHE A 450 8.55 19.61 28.57
C PHE A 450 7.65 20.43 27.63
N PHE A 451 8.25 21.25 26.76
CA PHE A 451 7.47 22.03 25.79
C PHE A 451 6.73 21.14 24.80
N LEU A 452 7.35 20.06 24.31
CA LEU A 452 6.69 19.09 23.45
C LEU A 452 5.43 18.50 24.12
N GLY A 453 5.53 18.13 25.40
CA GLY A 453 4.39 17.66 26.20
C GLY A 453 3.29 18.71 26.39
N VAL A 454 3.65 19.98 26.57
CA VAL A 454 2.69 21.10 26.67
C VAL A 454 1.93 21.28 25.35
N PHE A 455 2.62 21.22 24.22
CA PHE A 455 1.98 21.35 22.90
C PHE A 455 1.15 20.12 22.52
N ASP A 456 1.53 18.91 22.95
CA ASP A 456 0.68 17.71 22.83
C ASP A 456 -0.66 17.90 23.56
N VAL A 457 -0.63 18.43 24.79
CA VAL A 457 -1.86 18.75 25.54
C VAL A 457 -2.67 19.85 24.84
N LYS A 458 -2.01 20.86 24.26
CA LYS A 458 -2.68 21.97 23.57
C LYS A 458 -3.42 21.54 22.31
N PHE A 459 -2.86 20.62 21.53
CA PHE A 459 -3.40 20.19 20.23
C PHE A 459 -4.25 18.91 20.30
N ARG A 460 -4.62 18.47 21.49
CA ARG A 460 -5.31 17.21 21.71
C ARG A 460 -6.68 17.16 21.03
N GLY A 461 -6.94 16.10 20.27
CA GLY A 461 -8.18 15.88 19.52
C GLY A 461 -8.35 16.72 18.25
N GLU A 462 -7.50 17.71 18.00
CA GLU A 462 -7.61 18.63 16.85
C GLU A 462 -6.27 18.91 16.15
N TYR A 463 -5.28 18.01 16.29
CA TYR A 463 -3.93 18.25 15.78
C TYR A 463 -3.91 18.53 14.28
N ASN A 464 -4.63 17.77 13.44
CA ASN A 464 -4.61 17.97 11.99
C ASN A 464 -5.00 19.40 11.53
N ARG A 465 -5.87 20.10 12.27
CA ARG A 465 -6.23 21.49 11.94
C ARG A 465 -5.09 22.47 12.16
N ASN A 466 -4.24 22.18 13.15
CA ASN A 466 -3.16 23.06 13.59
C ASN A 466 -1.78 22.55 13.20
N ALA A 467 -1.66 21.37 12.58
CA ALA A 467 -0.38 20.72 12.29
C ALA A 467 0.53 21.59 11.42
N LEU A 468 -0.02 22.17 10.33
CA LEU A 468 0.75 23.05 9.44
C LEU A 468 1.20 24.33 10.16
N LEU A 469 0.27 24.97 10.89
CA LEU A 469 0.58 26.17 11.68
C LEU A 469 1.64 25.89 12.75
N TRP A 470 1.58 24.74 13.41
CA TRP A 470 2.56 24.30 14.41
C TRP A 470 3.93 24.06 13.79
N MET A 471 4.00 23.31 12.70
CA MET A 471 5.27 22.96 12.05
C MET A 471 5.98 24.16 11.44
N GLU A 472 5.24 25.14 10.89
CA GLU A 472 5.82 26.38 10.39
C GLU A 472 6.13 27.41 11.49
N SER A 473 5.63 27.19 12.71
CA SER A 473 5.75 28.13 13.82
C SER A 473 7.20 28.36 14.26
N GLN A 474 7.46 29.54 14.80
CA GLN A 474 8.75 29.87 15.40
C GLN A 474 9.00 29.02 16.65
N GLU A 475 7.95 28.66 17.36
CA GLU A 475 7.96 27.79 18.54
C GLU A 475 8.58 26.43 18.20
N CYS A 476 8.08 25.76 17.15
CA CYS A 476 8.62 24.50 16.66
C CYS A 476 10.12 24.60 16.30
N ARG A 477 10.50 25.66 15.58
CA ARG A 477 11.92 25.91 15.23
C ARG A 477 12.80 26.10 16.46
N THR A 478 12.32 26.82 17.48
CA THR A 478 13.10 27.07 18.71
C THR A 478 13.27 25.81 19.57
N ILE A 479 12.23 24.99 19.72
CA ILE A 479 12.34 23.75 20.49
C ILE A 479 13.25 22.73 19.77
N GLY A 480 13.20 22.68 18.43
CA GLY A 480 14.08 21.84 17.63
C GLY A 480 15.55 22.26 17.72
N PHE A 481 15.82 23.58 17.68
CA PHE A 481 17.14 24.13 17.94
C PHE A 481 17.69 23.74 19.32
N LEU A 482 16.88 23.84 20.37
CA LEU A 482 17.28 23.45 21.73
C LEU A 482 17.60 21.96 21.83
N ALA A 483 16.80 21.11 21.19
CA ALA A 483 17.01 19.67 21.17
C ALA A 483 18.32 19.30 20.46
N MET A 484 18.57 19.90 19.29
CA MET A 484 19.80 19.69 18.53
C MET A 484 21.03 20.19 19.30
N LEU A 485 21.00 21.43 19.81
CA LEU A 485 22.08 21.99 20.61
C LEU A 485 22.42 21.09 21.80
N SER A 486 21.39 20.58 22.48
CA SER A 486 21.55 19.67 23.62
C SER A 486 22.21 18.36 23.22
N SER A 487 21.73 17.69 22.16
CA SER A 487 22.28 16.40 21.75
C SER A 487 23.75 16.51 21.31
N GLU A 488 24.07 17.50 20.48
CA GLU A 488 25.41 17.71 19.93
C GLU A 488 26.44 18.05 21.01
N VAL A 489 26.11 19.02 21.86
CA VAL A 489 27.01 19.44 22.95
C VAL A 489 27.22 18.28 23.92
N SER A 490 26.19 17.50 24.25
CA SER A 490 26.34 16.35 25.14
C SER A 490 27.19 15.24 24.55
N VAL A 491 27.09 14.96 23.24
CA VAL A 491 27.96 13.98 22.56
C VAL A 491 29.42 14.44 22.58
N LEU A 492 29.70 15.68 22.20
CA LEU A 492 31.05 16.25 22.20
C LEU A 492 31.66 16.37 23.60
N LEU A 493 30.85 16.62 24.63
CA LEU A 493 31.31 16.61 26.02
C LEU A 493 31.61 15.20 26.52
N LEU A 494 30.81 14.22 26.12
CA LEU A 494 31.04 12.83 26.47
C LEU A 494 32.34 12.31 25.84
N THR A 495 32.58 12.61 24.55
CA THR A 495 33.84 12.25 23.87
C THR A 495 35.05 12.93 24.50
N TYR A 496 34.92 14.19 24.90
CA TYR A 496 35.99 14.88 25.62
C TYR A 496 36.28 14.22 26.98
N LEU A 497 35.24 13.89 27.75
CA LEU A 497 35.39 13.23 29.05
C LEU A 497 36.01 11.84 28.93
N THR A 498 35.62 11.05 27.92
CA THR A 498 36.20 9.72 27.67
C THR A 498 37.66 9.84 27.27
N LEU A 499 38.01 10.77 26.38
CA LEU A 499 39.38 11.03 25.95
C LEU A 499 40.27 11.49 27.12
N GLU A 500 39.78 12.41 27.95
CA GLU A 500 40.48 12.88 29.14
C GLU A 500 40.82 11.70 30.08
N LYS A 501 39.86 10.81 30.33
CA LYS A 501 40.06 9.63 31.17
C LYS A 501 41.04 8.64 30.54
N PHE A 502 40.90 8.38 29.24
CA PHE A 502 41.80 7.50 28.50
C PHE A 502 43.26 7.97 28.60
N LEU A 503 43.52 9.27 28.36
CA LEU A 503 44.87 9.84 28.44
C LEU A 503 45.47 9.73 29.84
N VAL A 504 44.67 9.96 30.88
CA VAL A 504 45.12 9.82 32.28
C VAL A 504 45.47 8.37 32.63
N ILE A 505 44.72 7.39 32.10
CA ILE A 505 44.94 5.96 32.37
C ILE A 505 46.17 5.44 31.59
N MET A 506 46.27 5.75 30.30
CA MET A 506 47.33 5.23 29.45
C MET A 506 48.68 5.91 29.65
N PHE A 507 48.70 7.20 30.02
CA PHE A 507 49.92 7.99 30.13
C PHE A 507 50.07 8.67 31.51
N PRO A 508 50.20 7.90 32.61
CA PRO A 508 50.17 8.41 33.98
C PRO A 508 51.28 9.43 34.31
N PHE A 509 52.43 9.35 33.63
CA PHE A 509 53.63 10.19 33.84
C PHE A 509 53.87 11.24 32.75
N SER A 510 52.94 11.39 31.79
CA SER A 510 53.10 12.37 30.73
C SER A 510 52.67 13.78 31.19
N HIS A 511 53.35 14.83 30.70
CA HIS A 511 52.97 16.23 30.90
C HIS A 511 51.72 16.64 30.10
N LEU A 512 51.03 15.70 29.45
CA LEU A 512 49.84 15.93 28.63
C LEU A 512 48.56 16.22 29.46
N ARG A 513 48.65 16.44 30.77
CA ARG A 513 47.47 16.81 31.58
C ARG A 513 46.98 18.20 31.17
N PRO A 514 45.74 18.34 30.66
CA PRO A 514 45.22 19.63 30.28
C PRO A 514 45.12 20.55 31.51
N GLY A 515 45.65 21.76 31.38
CA GLY A 515 45.55 22.78 32.42
C GLY A 515 44.11 23.28 32.61
N LYS A 516 43.84 23.99 33.71
CA LYS A 516 42.51 24.61 33.98
C LYS A 516 42.07 25.55 32.85
N LEU A 517 43.01 26.35 32.32
CA LEU A 517 42.74 27.26 31.21
C LEU A 517 42.44 26.51 29.91
N GLN A 518 43.23 25.48 29.59
CA GLN A 518 43.02 24.66 28.39
C GLN A 518 41.67 23.95 28.41
N THR A 519 41.29 23.38 29.56
CA THR A 519 39.97 22.73 29.74
C THR A 519 38.84 23.74 29.57
N GLY A 520 38.96 24.94 30.16
CA GLY A 520 37.97 26.00 30.00
C GLY A 520 37.80 26.42 28.53
N VAL A 521 38.90 26.56 27.79
CA VAL A 521 38.88 26.87 26.36
C VAL A 521 38.21 25.77 25.56
N VAL A 522 38.52 24.49 25.85
CA VAL A 522 37.88 23.35 25.18
C VAL A 522 36.38 23.32 25.43
N LEU A 523 35.93 23.47 26.68
CA LEU A 523 34.50 23.50 27.01
C LEU A 523 33.76 24.63 26.29
N VAL A 524 34.35 25.83 26.23
CA VAL A 524 33.76 26.96 25.48
C VAL A 524 33.71 26.68 23.98
N SER A 525 34.77 26.08 23.42
CA SER A 525 34.79 25.71 22.00
C SER A 525 33.74 24.65 21.63
N ILE A 526 33.48 23.68 22.51
CA ILE A 526 32.42 22.67 22.31
C ILE A 526 31.04 23.34 22.26
N TRP A 527 30.76 24.28 23.15
CA TRP A 527 29.51 25.04 23.13
C TRP A 527 29.37 25.91 21.88
N LEU A 528 30.44 26.59 21.46
CA LEU A 528 30.44 27.38 20.23
C LEU A 528 30.21 26.51 19.00
N LEU A 529 30.84 25.33 18.94
CA LEU A 529 30.64 24.38 17.85
C LEU A 529 29.19 23.86 17.83
N GLY A 530 28.63 23.46 18.98
CA GLY A 530 27.24 23.03 19.07
C GLY A 530 26.24 24.12 18.68
N LEU A 531 26.47 25.37 19.08
CA LEU A 531 25.67 26.53 18.66
C LEU A 531 25.75 26.77 17.15
N LEU A 532 26.93 26.59 16.56
CA LEU A 532 27.13 26.73 15.12
C LEU A 532 26.41 25.60 14.36
N ILE A 533 26.51 24.35 14.83
CA ILE A 533 25.82 23.20 14.24
C ILE A 533 24.29 23.38 14.31
N ALA A 534 23.76 23.69 15.50
CA ALA A 534 22.32 23.92 15.64
C ALA A 534 21.83 25.20 14.94
N GLY A 535 22.69 26.21 14.77
CA GLY A 535 22.32 27.52 14.20
C GLY A 535 22.34 27.58 12.68
N ILE A 536 23.21 26.83 12.01
CA ILE A 536 23.36 26.87 10.53
C ILE A 536 22.03 26.65 9.78
N PRO A 537 21.20 25.65 10.15
CA PRO A 537 19.92 25.42 9.45
C PRO A 537 18.92 26.57 9.56
N LEU A 538 19.07 27.47 10.54
CA LEU A 538 18.19 28.64 10.73
C LEU A 538 18.59 29.87 9.91
N LEU A 539 19.81 29.90 9.34
CA LEU A 539 20.35 31.09 8.66
C LEU A 539 19.85 31.23 7.21
N SER A 540 19.41 30.15 6.57
CA SER A 540 19.01 30.17 5.15
C SER A 540 17.84 29.23 4.85
N ASP A 541 16.64 29.80 4.86
CA ASP A 541 15.40 29.09 4.48
C ASP A 541 15.49 28.56 3.02
N ASP A 542 16.19 29.26 2.11
CA ASP A 542 16.35 28.83 0.71
C ASP A 542 17.18 27.54 0.55
N LEU A 543 18.17 27.32 1.41
CA LEU A 543 19.10 26.18 1.34
C LEU A 543 18.60 24.97 2.13
N PHE A 544 18.06 25.18 3.33
CA PHE A 544 17.66 24.11 4.25
C PHE A 544 16.13 23.91 4.32
N GLY A 545 15.34 24.91 3.94
CA GLY A 545 13.88 24.90 4.14
C GLY A 545 13.51 24.95 5.62
N ASN A 546 12.30 24.49 5.96
CA ASN A 546 11.87 24.33 7.35
C ASN A 546 12.52 23.07 7.99
N TYR A 547 13.83 23.13 8.24
CA TYR A 547 14.64 21.98 8.68
C TYR A 547 14.13 21.32 9.96
N TYR A 548 13.81 22.12 10.98
CA TYR A 548 13.30 21.62 12.26
C TYR A 548 11.80 21.26 12.19
N GLY A 549 10.99 22.02 11.46
CA GLY A 549 9.54 21.80 11.39
C GLY A 549 9.08 20.84 10.29
N ARG A 550 9.84 19.78 10.00
CA ARG A 550 9.42 18.74 9.02
C ARG A 550 8.49 17.67 9.60
N ASN A 551 8.58 17.44 10.91
CA ASN A 551 7.72 16.52 11.64
C ASN A 551 7.02 17.22 12.80
N GLY A 552 5.98 16.59 13.35
CA GLY A 552 5.25 17.15 14.49
C GLY A 552 6.12 17.35 15.73
N VAL A 553 7.18 16.55 15.89
CA VAL A 553 8.08 16.57 17.05
C VAL A 553 9.16 17.67 16.96
N CYS A 554 9.27 18.34 15.81
CA CYS A 554 10.23 19.42 15.56
C CYS A 554 11.70 18.99 15.69
N PHE A 555 12.01 17.72 15.41
CA PHE A 555 13.36 17.15 15.56
C PHE A 555 13.87 16.60 14.22
N PRO A 556 15.10 16.91 13.79
CA PRO A 556 15.62 16.43 12.51
C PRO A 556 15.95 14.93 12.60
N LEU A 557 15.07 14.07 12.09
CA LEU A 557 15.29 12.63 12.04
C LEU A 557 16.05 12.26 10.75
N HIS A 558 17.03 11.36 10.86
CA HIS A 558 17.97 10.98 9.80
C HIS A 558 17.31 10.26 8.59
N SER A 559 16.00 9.97 8.63
CA SER A 559 15.33 9.09 7.66
C SER A 559 14.34 9.80 6.72
N ASP A 560 14.18 11.12 6.78
CA ASP A 560 13.22 11.78 5.89
C ASP A 560 13.77 11.84 4.46
N ARG A 561 13.20 11.02 3.55
CA ARG A 561 13.54 11.00 2.12
C ARG A 561 13.32 12.35 1.40
N LEU A 562 12.70 13.32 2.08
CA LEU A 562 12.28 14.65 1.62
C LEU A 562 13.33 15.75 1.84
N GLU A 563 14.53 15.42 2.32
CA GLU A 563 15.58 16.43 2.49
C GLU A 563 16.08 16.93 1.13
N LYS A 564 16.13 18.26 0.93
CA LYS A 564 16.99 18.85 -0.11
C LYS A 564 18.38 18.20 0.01
N PRO A 565 19.07 17.88 -1.10
CA PRO A 565 20.33 17.12 -1.06
C PRO A 565 21.38 17.77 -0.15
N THR A 566 21.33 19.09 0.01
CA THR A 566 22.13 19.88 0.96
C THR A 566 21.80 19.60 2.43
N ALA A 567 20.52 19.62 2.82
CA ALA A 567 20.07 19.28 4.18
C ALA A 567 20.40 17.82 4.52
N LYS A 568 20.24 16.92 3.55
CA LYS A 568 20.62 15.50 3.67
C LYS A 568 22.11 15.30 3.88
N GLY A 569 22.92 15.99 3.08
CA GLY A 569 24.37 15.99 3.25
C GLY A 569 24.79 16.55 4.61
N TYR A 570 24.07 17.55 5.12
CA TYR A 570 24.31 18.16 6.42
C TYR A 570 23.97 17.21 7.59
N SER A 571 22.76 16.65 7.63
CA SER A 571 22.35 15.66 8.66
C SER A 571 23.26 14.42 8.66
N THR A 572 23.57 13.92 7.46
CA THR A 572 24.48 12.76 7.31
C THR A 572 25.90 13.10 7.73
N GLY A 573 26.37 14.31 7.42
CA GLY A 573 27.68 14.80 7.83
C GLY A 573 27.83 14.92 9.34
N ILE A 574 26.81 15.43 10.03
CA ILE A 574 26.79 15.49 11.51
C ILE A 574 26.82 14.08 12.07
N PHE A 575 25.88 13.21 11.65
CA PHE A 575 25.77 11.85 12.20
C PHE A 575 27.06 11.02 11.99
N LEU A 576 27.64 11.06 10.80
CA LEU A 576 28.91 10.38 10.51
C LEU A 576 30.09 11.04 11.21
N GLY A 577 30.11 12.37 11.29
CA GLY A 577 31.15 13.14 11.98
C GLY A 577 31.20 12.81 13.47
N ASP A 578 30.04 12.80 14.14
CA ASP A 578 29.93 12.46 15.55
C ASP A 578 30.24 10.99 15.81
N SER A 579 29.74 10.09 14.95
CA SER A 579 30.05 8.67 15.04
C SER A 579 31.56 8.43 14.89
N PHE A 580 32.23 9.17 14.00
CA PHE A 580 33.67 9.12 13.84
C PHE A 580 34.40 9.67 15.06
N CYS A 581 33.98 10.81 15.60
CA CYS A 581 34.55 11.40 16.81
C CYS A 581 34.31 10.57 18.08
N LEU A 582 33.27 9.73 18.12
CA LEU A 582 33.02 8.75 19.18
C LEU A 582 33.84 7.48 19.02
N PHE A 583 34.16 7.09 17.80
CA PHE A 583 34.87 5.84 17.48
C PHE A 583 36.40 5.97 17.60
N VAL A 584 36.95 7.14 17.24
CA VAL A 584 38.37 7.50 17.42
C VAL A 584 38.64 7.87 18.87
#